data_AF-A0A382JW39-F1
#
_entry.id   AF-A0A382JW39-F1
#
_cell.length_a   1.000
_cell.length_b   1.000
_cell.length_c   1.000
_cell.angle_alpha   90.00
_cell.angle_beta   90.00
_cell.angle_gamma   90.00
#
_symmetry.space_group_name_H-M   'P 1'
#
loop_
_entity.id
_entity.type
_entity.pdbx_description
1 polymer ?
#
loop_
_entity_poly.entity_id
_entity_poly.type
_entity_poly.pdbx_seq_one_letter_code
_entity_poly.pdbx_strand_id
1 'polypeptide(L)'
;MTDKIASIFLDNSPRLPLLNDHGRDFIGLENSSSPELVERVKNLFEYLNERLGFFNSAEGRENQKYFNLLLRSIYPEVMIDLADLVYAQHERLAVYLSFDHININLKKNFFGNADSLQKLNQKMAHLFYKLAATIAKNPILRNDSKIIRLLSESYSYYLYQTKNFPWEDPPQPKLPNLQQSVLDVATGLAGFSRIYSWPENFPQLMLSDSDPFIMSGLSHFLELTGKKNVVLMKADFPTKPPQGMKFGFIMVNKFLHH
;
A
#
# COMPACT_ATOMS: atom_id res chain seq x y z
N MET A 1 -1.13 -23.69 -19.73
CA MET A 1 -1.26 -24.52 -18.52
C MET A 1 -1.90 -23.67 -17.44
N THR A 2 -3.19 -23.90 -17.15
CA THR A 2 -3.90 -23.25 -16.05
C THR A 2 -3.52 -23.98 -14.76
N ASP A 3 -2.42 -23.59 -14.14
CA ASP A 3 -2.20 -23.94 -12.74
C ASP A 3 -3.30 -23.25 -11.93
N LYS A 4 -4.35 -24.01 -11.62
CA LYS A 4 -5.26 -23.69 -10.53
C LYS A 4 -4.42 -23.75 -9.26
N ILE A 5 -3.72 -22.66 -8.96
CA ILE A 5 -3.10 -22.44 -7.67
C ILE A 5 -4.24 -22.55 -6.66
N ALA A 6 -4.25 -23.62 -5.88
CA ALA A 6 -5.20 -23.77 -4.79
C ALA A 6 -5.12 -22.51 -3.91
N SER A 7 -6.26 -21.85 -3.70
CA SER A 7 -6.31 -20.66 -2.87
C SER A 7 -5.90 -21.03 -1.44
N ILE A 8 -4.97 -20.29 -0.84
CA ILE A 8 -4.60 -20.51 0.57
C ILE A 8 -5.64 -19.88 1.50
N PHE A 9 -6.17 -18.73 1.08
CA PHE A 9 -7.15 -17.95 1.83
C PHE A 9 -8.55 -18.22 1.29
N LEU A 10 -9.50 -18.37 2.21
CA LEU A 10 -10.92 -18.56 1.94
C LEU A 10 -11.71 -17.32 2.34
N ASP A 11 -12.69 -16.95 1.51
CA ASP A 11 -13.66 -15.89 1.81
C ASP A 11 -15.03 -16.44 2.25
N ASN A 12 -15.25 -17.76 2.12
CA ASN A 12 -16.48 -18.43 2.52
C ASN A 12 -16.39 -19.09 3.91
N SER A 13 -17.53 -19.51 4.45
CA SER A 13 -17.64 -20.21 5.73
C SER A 13 -18.07 -21.67 5.48
N PRO A 14 -17.64 -22.65 6.31
CA PRO A 14 -16.82 -22.52 7.52
C PRO A 14 -15.30 -22.42 7.23
N ARG A 15 -14.58 -21.60 8.02
CA ARG A 15 -13.12 -21.40 7.91
C ARG A 15 -12.49 -21.15 9.28
N LEU A 16 -11.19 -21.43 9.41
CA LEU A 16 -10.38 -20.93 10.52
C LEU A 16 -10.15 -19.43 10.35
N PRO A 17 -10.12 -18.62 11.43
CA PRO A 17 -9.89 -17.18 11.32
C PRO A 17 -8.51 -16.87 10.76
N LEU A 18 -8.36 -15.71 10.12
CA LEU A 18 -7.06 -15.20 9.68
C LEU A 18 -6.14 -14.93 10.89
N LEU A 19 -6.71 -14.32 11.93
CA LEU A 19 -6.07 -13.93 13.19
C LEU A 19 -6.58 -14.76 14.36
N ASN A 20 -5.67 -15.28 15.17
CA ASN A 20 -5.94 -15.80 16.50
C ASN A 20 -5.30 -14.91 17.58
N ASP A 21 -5.52 -15.23 18.86
CA ASP A 21 -4.98 -14.46 19.98
C ASP A 21 -3.44 -14.33 19.91
N HIS A 22 -2.75 -15.38 19.44
CA HIS A 22 -1.30 -15.33 19.28
C HIS A 22 -0.83 -14.30 18.23
N GLY A 23 -1.55 -14.14 17.12
CA GLY A 23 -1.24 -13.10 16.12
C GLY A 23 -1.64 -11.70 16.58
N ARG A 24 -2.73 -11.59 17.36
CA ARG A 24 -3.29 -10.31 17.87
C ARG A 24 -2.40 -9.57 18.86
N ASP A 25 -1.39 -10.23 19.41
CA ASP A 25 -0.43 -9.55 20.29
C ASP A 25 0.42 -8.51 19.54
N PHE A 26 0.70 -8.69 18.25
CA PHE A 26 1.47 -7.74 17.43
C PHE A 26 2.76 -7.20 18.10
N ILE A 27 3.53 -8.05 18.78
CA ILE A 27 4.76 -7.69 19.51
C ILE A 27 5.71 -6.84 18.68
N GLY A 28 5.85 -7.14 17.38
CA GLY A 28 6.76 -6.41 16.49
C GLY A 28 6.39 -4.93 16.28
N LEU A 29 5.17 -4.53 16.66
CA LEU A 29 4.69 -3.15 16.60
C LEU A 29 4.87 -2.41 17.94
N GLU A 30 5.24 -3.09 19.02
CA GLU A 30 5.46 -2.47 20.32
C GLU A 30 6.63 -1.47 20.25
N ASN A 31 6.46 -0.31 20.90
CA ASN A 31 7.45 0.76 20.95
C ASN A 31 7.83 1.36 19.58
N SER A 32 7.02 1.14 18.54
CA SER A 32 7.19 1.83 17.27
C SER A 32 7.10 3.35 17.45
N SER A 33 7.95 4.08 16.71
CA SER A 33 7.91 5.55 16.60
C SER A 33 6.76 6.08 15.74
N SER A 34 5.99 5.20 15.08
CA SER A 34 4.90 5.58 14.17
C SER A 34 3.57 4.96 14.63
N PRO A 35 2.96 5.48 15.71
CA PRO A 35 1.74 4.92 16.31
C PRO A 35 0.56 4.86 15.32
N GLU A 36 0.47 5.81 14.39
CA GLU A 36 -0.57 5.84 13.36
C GLU A 36 -0.45 4.66 12.37
N LEU A 37 0.77 4.25 12.02
CA LEU A 37 0.98 3.06 11.18
C LEU A 37 0.67 1.79 11.97
N VAL A 38 1.04 1.73 13.25
CA VAL A 38 0.71 0.60 14.13
C VAL A 38 -0.80 0.38 14.18
N GLU A 39 -1.57 1.45 14.40
CA GLU A 39 -3.03 1.35 14.44
C GLU A 39 -3.60 0.88 13.10
N ARG A 40 -3.10 1.40 11.98
CA ARG A 40 -3.55 0.99 10.64
C ARG A 40 -3.22 -0.47 10.32
N VAL A 41 -2.06 -0.98 10.74
CA VAL A 41 -1.72 -2.41 10.62
C VAL A 41 -2.75 -3.27 11.36
N LYS A 42 -2.99 -2.96 12.63
CA LYS A 42 -3.97 -3.69 13.45
C LYS A 42 -5.35 -3.64 12.81
N ASN A 43 -5.82 -2.44 12.45
CA ASN A 43 -7.12 -2.23 11.84
C ASN A 43 -7.29 -2.98 10.51
N LEU A 44 -6.25 -3.05 9.68
CA LEU A 44 -6.30 -3.80 8.42
C LEU A 44 -6.44 -5.30 8.66
N PHE A 45 -5.57 -5.88 9.49
CA PHE A 45 -5.59 -7.33 9.69
C PHE A 45 -6.83 -7.81 10.46
N GLU A 46 -7.35 -7.00 11.39
CA GLU A 46 -8.67 -7.24 12.00
C GLU A 46 -9.79 -7.22 10.96
N TYR A 47 -9.78 -6.23 10.08
CA TYR A 47 -10.79 -6.11 9.04
C TYR A 47 -10.73 -7.25 8.01
N LEU A 48 -9.52 -7.68 7.66
CA LEU A 48 -9.30 -8.84 6.80
C LEU A 48 -9.71 -10.14 7.50
N ASN A 49 -9.57 -10.25 8.82
CA ASN A 49 -9.99 -11.44 9.57
C ASN A 49 -11.49 -11.74 9.48
N GLU A 50 -12.32 -10.70 9.36
CA GLU A 50 -13.76 -10.85 9.11
C GLU A 50 -14.07 -11.41 7.72
N ARG A 51 -13.15 -11.26 6.76
CA ARG A 51 -13.37 -11.54 5.32
C ARG A 51 -12.63 -12.78 4.85
N LEU A 52 -11.46 -13.04 5.42
CA LEU A 52 -10.55 -14.08 4.99
C LEU A 52 -10.25 -15.04 6.15
N GLY A 53 -9.77 -16.22 5.80
CA GLY A 53 -9.29 -17.20 6.75
C GLY A 53 -8.67 -18.40 6.05
N PHE A 54 -8.49 -19.50 6.78
CA PHE A 54 -7.84 -20.70 6.28
C PHE A 54 -8.80 -21.90 6.27
N PHE A 55 -8.50 -22.89 5.44
CA PHE A 55 -9.21 -24.18 5.48
C PHE A 55 -9.11 -24.84 6.85
N ASN A 56 -10.17 -25.48 7.33
CA ASN A 56 -10.12 -26.30 8.54
C ASN A 56 -9.50 -27.68 8.24
N SER A 57 -8.23 -27.67 7.84
CA SER A 57 -7.42 -28.85 7.54
C SER A 57 -6.10 -28.81 8.31
N ALA A 58 -5.32 -29.89 8.26
CA ALA A 58 -3.98 -29.91 8.86
C ALA A 58 -3.09 -28.81 8.25
N GLU A 59 -3.07 -28.70 6.92
CA GLU A 59 -2.32 -27.66 6.20
C GLU A 59 -2.85 -26.25 6.51
N GLY A 60 -4.17 -26.06 6.60
CA GLY A 60 -4.75 -24.77 6.93
C GLY A 60 -4.42 -24.30 8.35
N ARG A 61 -4.38 -25.21 9.34
CA ARG A 61 -3.90 -24.91 10.70
C ARG A 61 -2.42 -24.55 10.72
N GLU A 62 -1.61 -25.25 9.94
CA GLU A 62 -0.19 -24.94 9.79
C GLU A 62 0.02 -23.55 9.15
N ASN A 63 -0.68 -23.25 8.05
CA ASN A 63 -0.64 -21.95 7.41
C ASN A 63 -1.09 -20.84 8.36
N GLN A 64 -2.17 -21.04 9.12
CA GLN A 64 -2.64 -20.10 10.14
C GLN A 64 -1.57 -19.85 11.20
N LYS A 65 -0.91 -20.90 11.70
CA LYS A 65 0.17 -20.79 12.68
C LYS A 65 1.31 -19.90 12.17
N TYR A 66 1.83 -20.17 10.97
CA TYR A 66 2.93 -19.40 10.39
C TYR A 66 2.52 -17.98 10.06
N PHE A 67 1.30 -17.76 9.59
CA PHE A 67 0.79 -16.43 9.31
C PHE A 67 0.64 -15.58 10.59
N ASN A 68 0.11 -16.17 11.67
CA ASN A 68 -0.02 -15.47 12.95
C ASN A 68 1.35 -15.21 13.59
N LEU A 69 2.33 -16.10 13.39
CA LEU A 69 3.71 -15.86 13.79
C LEU A 69 4.32 -14.66 13.05
N LEU A 70 4.09 -14.58 11.72
CA LEU A 70 4.48 -13.41 10.93
C LEU A 70 3.86 -12.14 11.51
N LEU A 71 2.53 -12.08 11.66
CA LEU A 71 1.83 -10.89 12.15
C LEU A 71 2.25 -10.46 13.55
N ARG A 72 2.51 -11.43 14.45
CA ARG A 72 3.06 -11.14 15.78
C ARG A 72 4.40 -10.42 15.72
N SER A 73 5.23 -10.73 14.73
CA SER A 73 6.61 -10.21 14.60
C SER A 73 6.76 -9.04 13.62
N ILE A 74 5.67 -8.57 13.06
CA ILE A 74 5.68 -7.66 11.92
C ILE A 74 6.05 -6.23 12.30
N TYR A 75 6.51 -5.45 11.32
CA TYR A 75 6.87 -4.04 11.47
C TYR A 75 5.80 -3.12 10.84
N PRO A 76 5.69 -1.84 11.25
CA PRO A 76 4.65 -0.93 10.78
C PRO A 76 4.61 -0.72 9.25
N GLU A 77 5.78 -0.65 8.62
CA GLU A 77 5.93 -0.40 7.17
C GLU A 77 5.44 -1.57 6.30
N VAL A 78 5.01 -2.69 6.88
CA VAL A 78 4.37 -3.78 6.13
C VAL A 78 3.14 -3.30 5.33
N MET A 79 2.47 -2.23 5.79
CA MET A 79 1.37 -1.62 5.03
C MET A 79 1.83 -1.12 3.66
N ILE A 80 3.07 -0.62 3.58
CA ILE A 80 3.69 -0.13 2.35
C ILE A 80 4.01 -1.32 1.44
N ASP A 81 4.62 -2.36 2.00
CA ASP A 81 4.93 -3.59 1.26
C ASP A 81 3.66 -4.21 0.67
N LEU A 82 2.59 -4.27 1.47
CA LEU A 82 1.30 -4.81 1.02
C LEU A 82 0.65 -3.90 -0.03
N ALA A 83 0.69 -2.58 0.16
CA ALA A 83 0.17 -1.63 -0.82
C ALA A 83 0.89 -1.73 -2.15
N ASP A 84 2.23 -1.83 -2.14
CA ASP A 84 3.02 -1.98 -3.36
C ASP A 84 2.68 -3.28 -4.10
N LEU A 85 2.52 -4.38 -3.36
CA LEU A 85 2.12 -5.66 -3.94
C LEU A 85 0.68 -5.69 -4.47
N VAL A 86 -0.23 -4.84 -3.98
CA VAL A 86 -1.64 -4.85 -4.41
C VAL A 86 -1.93 -3.80 -5.49
N TYR A 87 -1.41 -2.59 -5.34
CA TYR A 87 -1.77 -1.42 -6.15
C TYR A 87 -0.61 -0.83 -6.96
N ALA A 88 0.66 -0.96 -6.53
CA ALA A 88 1.79 -0.29 -7.16
C ALA A 88 2.72 -1.21 -7.98
N GLN A 89 2.26 -2.38 -8.41
CA GLN A 89 3.09 -3.42 -9.06
C GLN A 89 3.86 -2.95 -10.31
N HIS A 90 3.42 -1.87 -10.96
CA HIS A 90 4.04 -1.32 -12.18
C HIS A 90 4.98 -0.15 -11.91
N GLU A 91 5.05 0.35 -10.67
CA GLU A 91 5.73 1.60 -10.32
C GLU A 91 6.96 1.40 -9.41
N ARG A 92 7.16 0.21 -8.82
CA ARG A 92 8.33 -0.12 -7.98
C ARG A 92 8.92 -1.50 -8.28
N LEU A 93 10.24 -1.62 -8.15
CA LEU A 93 10.97 -2.91 -8.18
C LEU A 93 10.55 -3.81 -7.01
N ALA A 94 10.75 -5.12 -7.18
CA ALA A 94 10.29 -6.21 -6.31
C ALA A 94 10.26 -5.90 -4.80
N VAL A 95 9.08 -6.11 -4.20
CA VAL A 95 8.82 -5.90 -2.77
C VAL A 95 9.16 -7.16 -1.99
N TYR A 96 9.97 -7.00 -0.94
CA TYR A 96 10.36 -8.09 -0.05
C TYR A 96 10.11 -7.72 1.41
N LEU A 97 9.53 -8.66 2.16
CA LEU A 97 9.45 -8.52 3.61
C LEU A 97 10.85 -8.40 4.21
N SER A 98 11.04 -7.42 5.10
CA SER A 98 12.28 -7.28 5.87
C SER A 98 12.37 -8.35 6.94
N PHE A 99 12.99 -9.49 6.58
CA PHE A 99 13.23 -10.56 7.54
C PHE A 99 14.25 -10.19 8.60
N ASP A 100 15.09 -9.17 8.40
CA ASP A 100 15.96 -8.68 9.45
C ASP A 100 15.15 -8.11 10.63
N HIS A 101 14.16 -7.25 10.35
CA HIS A 101 13.24 -6.73 11.37
C HIS A 101 12.39 -7.85 12.00
N ILE A 102 11.78 -8.70 11.17
CA ILE A 102 10.95 -9.82 11.63
C ILE A 102 11.76 -10.76 12.53
N ASN A 103 12.98 -11.14 12.14
CA ASN A 103 13.81 -12.06 12.90
C ASN A 103 14.32 -11.45 14.21
N ILE A 104 14.58 -10.14 14.27
CA ILE A 104 14.90 -9.45 15.54
C ILE A 104 13.72 -9.60 16.52
N ASN A 105 12.50 -9.39 16.04
CA ASN A 105 11.29 -9.54 16.86
C ASN A 105 11.02 -11.01 17.25
N LEU A 106 11.30 -11.96 16.35
CA LEU A 106 11.17 -13.40 16.63
C LEU A 106 12.21 -13.91 17.63
N LYS A 107 13.47 -13.45 17.56
CA LYS A 107 14.57 -13.88 18.45
C LYS A 107 14.31 -13.61 19.92
N LYS A 108 13.44 -12.65 20.26
CA LYS A 108 12.95 -12.48 21.65
C LYS A 108 12.28 -13.75 22.19
N ASN A 109 11.82 -14.65 21.32
CA ASN A 109 11.03 -15.84 21.67
C ASN A 109 11.42 -17.14 20.89
N PHE A 110 12.41 -17.11 19.99
CA PHE A 110 12.74 -18.24 19.10
C PHE A 110 14.13 -18.85 19.39
N PHE A 111 14.15 -20.15 19.73
CA PHE A 111 15.36 -20.91 20.08
C PHE A 111 15.72 -22.00 19.02
N GLY A 112 15.58 -21.69 17.73
CA GLY A 112 15.91 -22.62 16.62
C GLY A 112 17.27 -22.34 15.96
N ASN A 113 17.74 -23.27 15.12
CA ASN A 113 18.97 -23.11 14.33
C ASN A 113 18.73 -22.31 13.02
N ALA A 114 19.79 -21.88 12.34
CA ALA A 114 19.72 -21.01 11.16
C ALA A 114 18.88 -21.61 10.00
N ASP A 115 19.02 -22.91 9.72
CA ASP A 115 18.28 -23.60 8.66
C ASP A 115 16.77 -23.64 8.94
N SER A 116 16.38 -23.80 10.21
CA SER A 116 14.98 -23.74 10.62
C SER A 116 14.39 -22.35 10.45
N LEU A 117 15.17 -21.29 10.69
CA LEU A 117 14.76 -19.90 10.53
C LEU A 117 14.57 -19.55 9.05
N GLN A 118 15.44 -20.03 8.16
CA GLN A 118 15.30 -19.79 6.72
C GLN A 118 14.01 -20.41 6.15
N LYS A 119 13.72 -21.67 6.50
CA LYS A 119 12.48 -22.34 6.08
C LYS A 119 11.24 -21.63 6.61
N LEU A 120 11.30 -21.17 7.87
CA LEU A 120 10.26 -20.36 8.47
C LEU A 120 10.03 -19.05 7.68
N ASN A 121 11.09 -18.33 7.35
CA ASN A 121 11.00 -17.08 6.60
C ASN A 121 10.40 -17.29 5.20
N GLN A 122 10.81 -18.34 4.49
CA GLN A 122 10.23 -18.70 3.21
C GLN A 122 8.72 -18.97 3.30
N LYS A 123 8.28 -19.71 4.34
CA LYS A 123 6.86 -19.98 4.55
C LYS A 123 6.07 -18.71 4.88
N MET A 124 6.59 -17.84 5.74
CA MET A 124 5.97 -16.55 6.07
C MET A 124 5.85 -15.64 4.85
N ALA A 125 6.94 -15.51 4.07
CA ALA A 125 6.96 -14.75 2.83
C ALA A 125 5.91 -15.28 1.84
N HIS A 126 5.87 -16.59 1.63
CA HIS A 126 4.92 -17.22 0.75
C HIS A 126 3.47 -16.89 1.14
N LEU A 127 3.13 -16.96 2.42
CA LEU A 127 1.78 -16.64 2.90
C LEU A 127 1.44 -15.16 2.71
N PHE A 128 2.39 -14.25 2.95
CA PHE A 128 2.20 -12.81 2.72
C PHE A 128 1.96 -12.48 1.24
N TYR A 129 2.79 -13.02 0.34
CA TYR A 129 2.59 -12.82 -1.10
C TYR A 129 1.28 -13.42 -1.60
N LYS A 130 0.85 -14.54 -1.03
CA LYS A 130 -0.45 -15.15 -1.34
C LYS A 130 -1.60 -14.29 -0.83
N LEU A 131 -1.46 -13.62 0.31
CA LEU A 131 -2.45 -12.66 0.79
C LEU A 131 -2.57 -11.48 -0.18
N ALA A 132 -1.45 -10.87 -0.55
CA ALA A 132 -1.43 -9.75 -1.48
C ALA A 132 -2.05 -10.14 -2.84
N ALA A 133 -1.68 -11.30 -3.38
CA ALA A 133 -2.27 -11.83 -4.60
C ALA A 133 -3.78 -12.13 -4.46
N THR A 134 -4.24 -12.57 -3.28
CA THR A 134 -5.66 -12.80 -3.01
C THR A 134 -6.43 -11.49 -3.05
N ILE A 135 -5.92 -10.44 -2.41
CA ILE A 135 -6.53 -9.11 -2.43
C ILE A 135 -6.54 -8.56 -3.86
N ALA A 136 -5.40 -8.57 -4.56
CA ALA A 136 -5.25 -8.01 -5.89
C ALA A 136 -6.13 -8.69 -6.95
N LYS A 137 -6.32 -10.01 -6.85
CA LYS A 137 -7.10 -10.79 -7.83
C LYS A 137 -8.59 -10.85 -7.52
N ASN A 138 -9.02 -10.56 -6.29
CA ASN A 138 -10.42 -10.54 -5.92
C ASN A 138 -10.97 -9.11 -6.07
N PRO A 139 -11.86 -8.84 -7.04
CA PRO A 139 -12.39 -7.49 -7.26
C PRO A 139 -13.16 -6.93 -6.06
N ILE A 140 -13.75 -7.78 -5.22
CA ILE A 140 -14.48 -7.33 -4.02
C ILE A 140 -13.48 -6.77 -3.00
N LEU A 141 -12.36 -7.46 -2.77
CA LEU A 141 -11.33 -7.02 -1.83
C LEU A 141 -10.49 -5.86 -2.38
N ARG A 142 -10.10 -5.93 -3.66
CA ARG A 142 -9.32 -4.87 -4.31
C ARG A 142 -10.06 -3.53 -4.37
N ASN A 143 -11.39 -3.56 -4.49
CA ASN A 143 -12.21 -2.35 -4.55
C ASN A 143 -12.89 -2.03 -3.21
N ASP A 144 -12.54 -2.72 -2.14
CA ASP A 144 -13.09 -2.45 -0.81
C ASP A 144 -12.55 -1.11 -0.30
N SER A 145 -13.46 -0.18 0.01
CA SER A 145 -13.11 1.19 0.38
C SER A 145 -12.29 1.29 1.66
N LYS A 146 -12.48 0.36 2.62
CA LYS A 146 -11.71 0.37 3.87
C LYS A 146 -10.32 -0.23 3.67
N ILE A 147 -10.18 -1.26 2.85
CA ILE A 147 -8.85 -1.79 2.46
C ILE A 147 -8.06 -0.72 1.71
N ILE A 148 -8.67 -0.10 0.69
CA ILE A 148 -8.06 0.99 -0.08
C ILE A 148 -7.60 2.10 0.87
N ARG A 149 -8.51 2.63 1.70
CA ARG A 149 -8.20 3.72 2.62
C ARG A 149 -7.06 3.39 3.56
N LEU A 150 -7.10 2.24 4.24
CA LEU A 150 -6.06 1.85 5.19
C LEU A 150 -4.68 1.74 4.54
N LEU A 151 -4.61 1.15 3.34
CA LEU A 151 -3.35 1.00 2.61
C LEU A 151 -2.86 2.33 2.03
N SER A 152 -3.73 3.10 1.37
CA SER A 152 -3.37 4.36 0.72
C SER A 152 -2.97 5.44 1.73
N GLU A 153 -3.68 5.54 2.86
CA GLU A 153 -3.33 6.51 3.90
C GLU A 153 -2.06 6.11 4.65
N SER A 154 -1.82 4.80 4.86
CA SER A 154 -0.53 4.35 5.41
C SER A 154 0.61 4.72 4.46
N TYR A 155 0.41 4.52 3.16
CA TYR A 155 1.37 4.91 2.12
C TYR A 155 1.67 6.40 2.16
N SER A 156 0.61 7.21 2.12
CA SER A 156 0.67 8.67 2.25
C SER A 156 1.39 9.13 3.52
N TYR A 157 1.02 8.58 4.68
CA TYR A 157 1.61 8.94 5.97
C TYR A 157 3.10 8.60 6.05
N TYR A 158 3.50 7.42 5.57
CA TYR A 158 4.90 7.01 5.51
C TYR A 158 5.73 7.98 4.68
N LEU A 159 5.25 8.35 3.49
CA LEU A 159 5.94 9.30 2.63
C LEU A 159 6.02 10.69 3.27
N TYR A 160 4.98 11.10 3.99
CA TYR A 160 4.96 12.40 4.67
C TYR A 160 6.03 12.47 5.76
N GLN A 161 6.13 11.43 6.58
CA GLN A 161 7.10 11.36 7.66
C GLN A 161 8.54 11.23 7.16
N THR A 162 8.75 10.33 6.19
CA THR A 162 10.11 9.94 5.79
C THR A 162 10.66 10.76 4.63
N LYS A 163 9.78 11.35 3.81
CA LYS A 163 10.12 12.00 2.54
C LYS A 163 10.84 11.06 1.55
N ASN A 164 10.70 9.74 1.76
CA ASN A 164 11.30 8.72 0.92
C ASN A 164 10.44 8.48 -0.32
N PHE A 165 10.58 9.34 -1.31
CA PHE A 165 9.94 9.16 -2.61
C PHE A 165 10.81 8.24 -3.48
N PRO A 166 10.36 7.02 -3.82
CA PRO A 166 11.14 6.04 -4.59
C PRO A 166 11.23 6.35 -6.08
N TRP A 167 10.40 7.26 -6.58
CA TRP A 167 10.41 7.71 -7.97
C TRP A 167 11.34 8.92 -8.10
N GLU A 168 11.89 9.09 -9.29
CA GLU A 168 12.76 10.23 -9.60
C GLU A 168 12.09 11.54 -9.23
N ASP A 169 12.85 12.46 -8.64
CA ASP A 169 12.41 13.83 -8.38
C ASP A 169 11.98 14.44 -9.71
N PRO A 170 10.68 14.67 -9.90
CA PRO A 170 10.23 15.01 -11.21
C PRO A 170 10.62 16.48 -11.44
N PRO A 171 11.33 16.80 -12.53
CA PRO A 171 11.89 18.12 -12.72
C PRO A 171 10.78 19.17 -12.64
N GLN A 172 11.10 20.29 -12.00
CA GLN A 172 10.16 21.41 -11.94
C GLN A 172 9.93 21.93 -13.36
N PRO A 173 8.67 22.06 -13.79
CA PRO A 173 8.38 22.59 -15.12
C PRO A 173 8.85 24.04 -15.22
N LYS A 174 9.48 24.40 -16.34
CA LYS A 174 9.75 25.80 -16.67
C LYS A 174 8.46 26.44 -17.18
N LEU A 175 7.70 27.02 -16.26
CA LEU A 175 6.38 27.58 -16.57
C LEU A 175 6.51 28.95 -17.24
N PRO A 176 5.99 29.13 -18.47
CA PRO A 176 6.04 30.42 -19.16
C PRO A 176 5.07 31.45 -18.57
N ASN A 177 4.04 31.00 -17.84
CA ASN A 177 3.03 31.84 -17.21
C ASN A 177 2.65 31.27 -15.83
N LEU A 178 2.81 32.07 -14.77
CA LEU A 178 2.47 31.69 -13.39
C LEU A 178 1.02 32.01 -12.99
N GLN A 179 0.23 32.63 -13.87
CA GLN A 179 -1.18 32.97 -13.61
C GLN A 179 -2.14 31.84 -14.01
N GLN A 180 -1.72 30.93 -14.89
CA GLN A 180 -2.57 29.85 -15.40
C GLN A 180 -2.25 28.53 -14.71
N SER A 181 -3.29 27.74 -14.44
CA SER A 181 -3.17 26.43 -13.80
C SER A 181 -2.39 25.43 -14.65
N VAL A 182 -1.78 24.47 -13.97
CA VAL A 182 -1.02 23.38 -14.55
C VAL A 182 -1.76 22.08 -14.33
N LEU A 183 -2.00 21.29 -15.37
CA LEU A 183 -2.56 19.94 -15.25
C LEU A 183 -1.45 18.89 -15.25
N ASP A 184 -1.44 17.98 -14.28
CA ASP A 184 -0.66 16.73 -14.33
C ASP A 184 -1.60 15.57 -14.65
N VAL A 185 -1.41 14.99 -15.84
CA VAL A 185 -2.27 13.94 -16.40
C VAL A 185 -1.84 12.59 -15.85
N ALA A 186 -2.78 11.85 -15.26
CA ALA A 186 -2.58 10.51 -14.70
C ALA A 186 -1.35 10.48 -13.76
N THR A 187 -1.46 11.24 -12.67
CA THR A 187 -0.32 11.57 -11.81
C THR A 187 0.27 10.34 -11.10
N GLY A 188 -0.51 9.28 -10.88
CA GLY A 188 -0.06 8.06 -10.21
C GLY A 188 0.59 8.34 -8.85
N LEU A 189 1.56 7.51 -8.45
CA LEU A 189 2.32 7.78 -7.21
C LEU A 189 3.26 8.98 -7.33
N ALA A 190 3.65 9.38 -8.54
CA ALA A 190 4.50 10.56 -8.74
C ALA A 190 3.82 11.84 -8.21
N GLY A 191 2.49 11.85 -8.12
CA GLY A 191 1.71 12.92 -7.48
C GLY A 191 2.18 13.27 -6.06
N PHE A 192 2.67 12.30 -5.28
CA PHE A 192 3.15 12.57 -3.91
C PHE A 192 4.40 13.45 -3.90
N SER A 193 5.40 13.18 -4.75
CA SER A 193 6.58 14.07 -4.83
C SER A 193 6.23 15.40 -5.49
N ARG A 194 5.30 15.41 -6.45
CA ARG A 194 4.77 16.64 -7.04
C ARG A 194 4.19 17.55 -5.97
N ILE A 195 3.32 17.04 -5.08
CA ILE A 195 2.76 17.83 -3.97
C ILE A 195 3.87 18.36 -3.07
N TYR A 196 4.82 17.49 -2.70
CA TYR A 196 5.92 17.85 -1.80
C TYR A 196 6.80 18.95 -2.39
N SER A 197 7.13 18.86 -3.68
CA SER A 197 8.07 19.78 -4.33
C SER A 197 7.41 21.04 -4.89
N TRP A 198 6.08 21.09 -5.03
CA TRP A 198 5.39 22.22 -5.66
C TRP A 198 5.49 23.49 -4.80
N PRO A 199 6.13 24.57 -5.28
CA PRO A 199 6.28 25.80 -4.50
C PRO A 199 4.95 26.50 -4.22
N GLU A 200 4.77 27.15 -3.07
CA GLU A 200 3.53 27.87 -2.73
C GLU A 200 3.24 29.05 -3.67
N ASN A 201 4.30 29.65 -4.25
CA ASN A 201 4.19 30.77 -5.18
C ASN A 201 4.01 30.32 -6.64
N PHE A 202 3.92 29.03 -6.91
CA PHE A 202 3.59 28.51 -8.24
C PHE A 202 2.08 28.58 -8.50
N PRO A 203 1.65 28.57 -9.77
CA PRO A 203 0.24 28.47 -10.12
C PRO A 203 -0.42 27.24 -9.50
N GLN A 204 -1.75 27.24 -9.53
CA GLN A 204 -2.52 26.09 -9.09
C GLN A 204 -2.15 24.84 -9.90
N LEU A 205 -1.70 23.80 -9.20
CA LEU A 205 -1.46 22.48 -9.76
C LEU A 205 -2.73 21.64 -9.64
N MET A 206 -3.19 21.11 -10.76
CA MET A 206 -4.32 20.20 -10.87
C MET A 206 -3.76 18.81 -11.10
N LEU A 207 -3.75 17.99 -10.06
CA LEU A 207 -3.35 16.58 -10.15
C LEU A 207 -4.56 15.77 -10.57
N SER A 208 -4.41 14.91 -11.58
CA SER A 208 -5.52 14.11 -12.09
C SER A 208 -5.24 12.62 -12.09
N ASP A 209 -6.20 11.83 -11.62
CA ASP A 209 -6.17 10.36 -11.66
C ASP A 209 -7.59 9.78 -11.54
N SER A 210 -7.75 8.47 -11.77
CA SER A 210 -9.01 7.76 -11.60
C SER A 210 -8.92 6.58 -10.63
N ASP A 211 -7.71 6.12 -10.31
CA ASP A 211 -7.51 4.98 -9.43
C ASP A 211 -7.87 5.34 -7.98
N PRO A 212 -8.79 4.58 -7.33
CA PRO A 212 -9.22 4.88 -5.96
C PRO A 212 -8.11 4.92 -4.92
N PHE A 213 -7.08 4.07 -5.07
CA PHE A 213 -5.96 4.02 -4.14
C PHE A 213 -5.08 5.26 -4.30
N ILE A 214 -4.77 5.67 -5.53
CA ILE A 214 -4.03 6.91 -5.80
C ILE A 214 -4.81 8.12 -5.28
N MET A 215 -6.09 8.22 -5.63
CA MET A 215 -6.93 9.35 -5.23
C MET A 215 -7.05 9.47 -3.70
N SER A 216 -7.27 8.35 -3.00
CA SER A 216 -7.37 8.35 -1.54
C SER A 216 -6.04 8.72 -0.88
N GLY A 217 -4.92 8.22 -1.40
CA GLY A 217 -3.59 8.51 -0.85
C GLY A 217 -3.17 9.97 -1.03
N LEU A 218 -3.36 10.53 -2.23
CA LEU A 218 -3.03 11.93 -2.53
C LEU A 218 -3.93 12.91 -1.77
N SER A 219 -5.22 12.60 -1.63
CA SER A 219 -6.13 13.43 -0.83
C SER A 219 -5.65 13.54 0.62
N HIS A 220 -5.35 12.39 1.25
CA HIS A 220 -4.82 12.38 2.62
C HIS A 220 -3.46 13.09 2.72
N PHE A 221 -2.60 12.98 1.70
CA PHE A 221 -1.31 13.67 1.69
C PHE A 221 -1.43 15.19 1.59
N LEU A 222 -2.40 15.68 0.80
CA LEU A 222 -2.73 17.10 0.74
C LEU A 222 -3.20 17.64 2.09
N GLU A 223 -4.00 16.86 2.82
CA GLU A 223 -4.44 17.22 4.17
C GLU A 223 -3.25 17.33 5.13
N LEU A 224 -2.34 16.34 5.13
CA LEU A 224 -1.14 16.35 5.97
C LEU A 224 -0.17 17.51 5.65
N THR A 225 -0.01 17.84 4.37
CA THR A 225 0.91 18.90 3.92
C THR A 225 0.32 20.31 4.05
N GLY A 226 -1.01 20.43 4.07
CA GLY A 226 -1.70 21.72 4.14
C GLY A 226 -1.59 22.57 2.86
N LYS A 227 -1.03 22.03 1.78
CA LYS A 227 -0.84 22.69 0.47
C LYS A 227 -2.15 23.29 -0.04
N LYS A 228 -2.16 24.58 -0.38
CA LYS A 228 -3.37 25.29 -0.83
C LYS A 228 -3.43 25.52 -2.32
N ASN A 229 -2.28 25.51 -2.99
CA ASN A 229 -2.19 25.70 -4.45
C ASN A 229 -2.14 24.37 -5.23
N VAL A 230 -2.55 23.25 -4.61
CA VAL A 230 -2.68 21.96 -5.27
C VAL A 230 -4.10 21.44 -5.10
N VAL A 231 -4.70 20.98 -6.20
CA VAL A 231 -6.06 20.45 -6.25
C VAL A 231 -6.02 19.08 -6.89
N LEU A 232 -6.65 18.11 -6.24
CA LEU A 232 -6.83 16.77 -6.79
C LEU A 232 -8.16 16.68 -7.53
N MET A 233 -8.12 16.08 -8.72
CA MET A 233 -9.28 15.98 -9.60
C MET A 233 -9.41 14.54 -10.11
N LYS A 234 -10.63 14.00 -10.01
CA LYS A 234 -10.92 12.70 -10.62
C LYS A 234 -11.04 12.86 -12.13
N ALA A 235 -10.18 12.20 -12.89
CA ALA A 235 -10.25 12.15 -14.35
C ALA A 235 -9.72 10.81 -14.87
N ASP A 236 -10.35 10.30 -15.90
CA ASP A 236 -9.99 9.04 -16.56
C ASP A 236 -9.71 9.36 -18.03
N PHE A 237 -8.49 9.17 -18.52
CA PHE A 237 -8.11 9.54 -19.88
C PHE A 237 -8.01 8.30 -20.76
N PRO A 238 -8.46 8.37 -22.04
CA PRO A 238 -9.09 9.50 -22.71
C PRO A 238 -10.63 9.58 -22.50
N THR A 239 -11.22 8.67 -21.72
CA THR A 239 -12.68 8.46 -21.68
C THR A 239 -13.47 9.60 -21.02
N LYS A 240 -12.94 10.16 -19.94
CA LYS A 240 -13.54 11.21 -19.09
C LYS A 240 -12.47 12.23 -18.64
N PRO A 241 -11.90 13.01 -19.58
CA PRO A 241 -10.99 14.09 -19.23
C PRO A 241 -11.75 15.26 -18.58
N PRO A 242 -11.05 16.19 -17.90
CA PRO A 242 -11.65 17.40 -17.33
C PRO A 242 -12.30 18.25 -18.43
N GLN A 243 -13.63 18.34 -18.40
CA GLN A 243 -14.40 19.08 -19.42
C GLN A 243 -14.51 20.56 -19.07
N GLY A 244 -14.39 21.43 -20.08
CA GLY A 244 -14.59 22.88 -19.94
C GLY A 244 -13.49 23.63 -19.16
N MET A 245 -12.44 22.95 -18.74
CA MET A 245 -11.30 23.57 -18.05
C MET A 245 -10.22 23.98 -19.06
N LYS A 246 -9.53 25.09 -18.76
CA LYS A 246 -8.36 25.57 -19.53
C LYS A 246 -7.13 25.53 -18.63
N PHE A 247 -6.05 24.97 -19.14
CA PHE A 247 -4.76 24.89 -18.46
C PHE A 247 -3.72 25.66 -19.26
N GLY A 248 -2.85 26.41 -18.58
CA GLY A 248 -1.73 27.10 -19.23
C GLY A 248 -0.57 26.15 -19.55
N PHE A 249 -0.51 25.01 -18.86
CA PHE A 249 0.47 23.97 -19.08
C PHE A 249 -0.12 22.60 -18.78
N ILE A 250 0.21 21.60 -19.58
CA ILE A 250 -0.22 20.21 -19.38
C ILE A 250 1.04 19.34 -19.32
N MET A 251 1.21 18.64 -18.21
CA MET A 251 2.26 17.65 -17.99
C MET A 251 1.69 16.27 -18.22
N VAL A 252 2.42 15.45 -18.98
CA VAL A 252 2.10 14.05 -19.21
C VAL A 252 3.38 13.25 -19.04
N ASN A 253 3.50 12.52 -17.93
CA ASN A 253 4.71 11.76 -17.59
C ASN A 253 4.40 10.28 -17.59
N LYS A 254 5.11 9.50 -18.42
CA LYS A 254 4.97 8.03 -18.52
C LYS A 254 3.53 7.53 -18.73
N PHE A 255 2.59 8.36 -19.17
CA PHE A 255 1.19 7.94 -19.37
C PHE A 255 0.85 7.56 -20.82
N LEU A 256 1.43 8.24 -21.83
CA LEU A 256 1.02 8.14 -23.24
C LEU A 256 1.13 6.74 -23.89
N HIS A 257 1.76 5.78 -23.24
CA HIS A 257 1.92 4.42 -23.75
C HIS A 257 0.84 3.45 -23.24
N HIS A 258 0.00 3.90 -22.30
CA HIS A 258 -1.20 3.20 -21.84
C HIS A 258 -2.39 3.53 -22.75
#